data_AF-A0A150SPM7-F1
#
_entry.id   AF-A0A150SPM7-F1
#
_cell.length_a   1.000
_cell.length_b   1.000
_cell.length_c   1.000
_cell.angle_alpha   90.00
_cell.angle_beta   90.00
_cell.angle_gamma   90.00
#
_symmetry.space_group_name_H-M   'P 1'
#
loop_
_entity.id
_entity.type
_entity.pdbx_description
1 polymer ?
#
loop_
_entity_poly.entity_id
_entity_poly.type
_entity_poly.pdbx_seq_one_letter_code
_entity_poly.pdbx_strand_id
1 'polypeptide(L)'
;MVVSGIEYLDEGAELFPDGSIHDATLVRDTDIQGLPCAGGCDVVFFPSGRLRLASLSRPVVIGGVACAPGIVYLHESGALLNATLATAHEFTGVPVPARARITLDEAGRLLERSQRLEADQLVGGLPCSAELHPWVYPDGRPSVVVLASPSIVGGQEYPRGAELFLDEGGQVLDWRQVDLDSGRRYKQRVFGVYEAPLE
;
A
#
# COMPACT_ATOMS: atom_id res chain seq x y z
N MET A 1 26.34 2.06 8.61
CA MET A 1 26.41 1.80 10.07
C MET A 1 26.01 0.37 10.40
N VAL A 2 26.32 -0.13 11.61
CA VAL A 2 25.82 -1.43 12.11
C VAL A 2 25.04 -1.23 13.40
N VAL A 3 23.77 -1.65 13.44
CA VAL A 3 22.92 -1.58 14.64
C VAL A 3 22.31 -2.95 14.87
N SER A 4 22.46 -3.48 16.09
CA SER A 4 21.96 -4.80 16.48
C SER A 4 22.40 -5.94 15.52
N GLY A 5 23.61 -5.83 14.95
CA GLY A 5 24.14 -6.80 14.00
C GLY A 5 23.60 -6.70 12.57
N ILE A 6 22.78 -5.69 12.27
CA ILE A 6 22.26 -5.41 10.92
C ILE A 6 23.05 -4.25 10.31
N GLU A 7 23.44 -4.42 9.05
CA GLU A 7 24.19 -3.44 8.26
C GLU A 7 23.23 -2.53 7.48
N TYR A 8 23.31 -1.24 7.76
CA TYR A 8 22.56 -0.18 7.08
C TYR A 8 23.51 0.77 6.35
N LEU A 9 23.02 1.41 5.30
CA LEU A 9 23.68 2.60 4.78
C LEU A 9 23.66 3.69 5.86
N ASP A 10 24.77 4.39 6.02
CA ASP A 10 24.90 5.46 7.02
C ASP A 10 24.24 6.76 6.52
N GLU A 11 24.34 6.99 5.21
CA GLU A 11 23.72 8.13 4.55
C GLU A 11 22.19 7.98 4.55
N GLY A 12 21.50 8.96 5.12
CA GLY A 12 20.04 8.99 5.18
C GLY A 12 19.40 8.18 6.31
N ALA A 13 20.18 7.51 7.16
CA ALA A 13 19.62 6.81 8.32
C ALA A 13 19.04 7.79 9.35
N GLU A 14 17.79 7.61 9.71
CA GLU A 14 17.11 8.32 10.78
C GLU A 14 17.07 7.45 12.05
N LEU A 15 17.38 8.06 13.19
CA LEU A 15 17.36 7.41 14.49
C LEU A 15 16.24 7.98 15.36
N PHE A 16 15.68 7.14 16.21
CA PHE A 16 14.89 7.58 17.36
C PHE A 16 15.78 8.28 18.40
N PRO A 17 15.19 9.05 19.34
CA PRO A 17 15.94 9.74 20.40
C PRO A 17 16.79 8.82 21.30
N ASP A 18 16.45 7.53 21.37
CA ASP A 18 17.21 6.52 22.13
C ASP A 18 18.37 5.91 21.33
N GLY A 19 18.56 6.33 20.08
CA GLY A 19 19.61 5.88 19.16
C GLY A 19 19.27 4.61 18.37
N SER A 20 18.07 4.04 18.56
CA SER A 20 17.60 2.94 17.71
C SER A 20 17.20 3.43 16.31
N ILE A 21 17.21 2.54 15.30
CA ILE A 21 16.90 2.89 13.91
C ILE A 21 15.40 3.18 13.79
N HIS A 22 15.07 4.34 13.22
CA HIS A 22 13.71 4.68 12.78
C HIS A 22 13.52 4.30 11.31
N ASP A 23 14.38 4.80 10.43
CA ASP A 23 14.35 4.58 8.99
C ASP A 23 15.79 4.42 8.49
N ALA A 24 16.06 3.40 7.69
CA ALA A 24 17.36 3.24 7.05
C ALA A 24 17.29 2.26 5.87
N THR A 25 18.20 2.45 4.90
CA THR A 25 18.37 1.52 3.78
C THR A 25 19.25 0.34 4.18
N LEU A 26 18.80 -0.89 3.88
CA LEU A 26 19.59 -2.10 4.10
C LEU A 26 20.73 -2.21 3.08
N VAL A 27 21.92 -2.63 3.51
CA VAL A 27 23.06 -2.85 2.58
C VAL A 27 22.85 -4.10 1.72
N ARG A 28 22.19 -5.11 2.25
CA ARG A 28 21.97 -6.41 1.61
C ARG A 28 20.72 -7.07 2.15
N ASP A 29 20.25 -8.10 1.44
CA ASP A 29 19.16 -8.95 1.91
C ASP A 29 19.43 -9.42 3.33
N THR A 30 18.47 -9.17 4.22
CA THR A 30 18.60 -9.42 5.66
C THR A 30 17.28 -9.94 6.20
N ASP A 31 17.31 -11.02 6.99
CA ASP A 31 16.14 -11.49 7.71
C ASP A 31 15.94 -10.64 8.97
N ILE A 32 14.86 -9.86 9.00
CA ILE A 32 14.49 -8.98 10.12
C ILE A 32 13.20 -9.49 10.75
N GLN A 33 13.26 -9.93 12.00
CA GLN A 33 12.10 -10.46 12.74
C GLN A 33 11.40 -11.62 12.01
N GLY A 34 12.19 -12.43 11.26
CA GLY A 34 11.69 -13.56 10.47
C GLY A 34 11.19 -13.21 9.08
N LEU A 35 11.32 -11.95 8.63
CA LEU A 35 10.93 -11.51 7.29
C LEU A 35 12.16 -11.29 6.41
N PRO A 36 12.18 -11.83 5.17
CA PRO A 36 13.28 -11.66 4.24
C PRO A 36 13.23 -10.28 3.59
N CYS A 37 13.89 -9.29 4.19
CA CYS A 37 13.94 -7.92 3.69
C CYS A 37 15.00 -7.78 2.58
N ALA A 38 14.69 -7.05 1.53
CA ALA A 38 15.55 -6.80 0.39
C ALA A 38 16.63 -5.76 0.69
N GLY A 39 17.86 -6.03 0.24
CA GLY A 39 18.94 -5.05 0.24
C GLY A 39 18.69 -3.92 -0.74
N GLY A 40 19.26 -2.74 -0.46
CA GLY A 40 19.06 -1.53 -1.23
C GLY A 40 17.66 -0.92 -1.09
N CYS A 41 16.86 -1.39 -0.13
CA CYS A 41 15.53 -0.88 0.17
C CYS A 41 15.46 -0.40 1.61
N ASP A 42 14.58 0.58 1.83
CA ASP A 42 14.34 1.15 3.15
C ASP A 42 13.54 0.19 4.03
N VAL A 43 13.87 0.23 5.32
CA VAL A 43 13.08 -0.37 6.39
C VAL A 43 12.74 0.70 7.41
N VAL A 44 11.49 0.69 7.86
CA VAL A 44 11.01 1.60 8.89
C VAL A 44 10.60 0.79 10.10
N PHE A 45 10.93 1.27 11.29
CA PHE A 45 10.58 0.65 12.56
C PHE A 45 9.61 1.52 13.36
N PHE A 46 8.82 0.88 14.21
CA PHE A 46 8.12 1.55 15.31
C PHE A 46 9.09 1.90 16.43
N PRO A 47 8.76 2.85 17.33
CA PRO A 47 9.57 3.15 18.51
C PRO A 47 9.83 1.94 19.42
N SER A 48 8.99 0.90 19.37
CA SER A 48 9.21 -0.37 20.06
C SER A 48 10.32 -1.24 19.45
N GLY A 49 10.90 -0.83 18.31
CA GLY A 49 11.85 -1.61 17.52
C GLY A 49 11.19 -2.68 16.65
N ARG A 50 9.85 -2.75 16.60
CA ARG A 50 9.10 -3.65 15.71
C ARG A 50 9.15 -3.13 14.27
N LEU A 51 9.27 -4.03 13.30
CA LEU A 51 9.31 -3.64 11.89
C LEU A 51 7.93 -3.09 11.48
N ARG A 52 7.92 -1.93 10.81
CA ARG A 52 6.72 -1.26 10.31
C ARG A 52 6.60 -1.37 8.79
N LEU A 53 7.71 -1.18 8.08
CA LEU A 53 7.78 -1.20 6.62
C LEU A 53 9.03 -1.95 6.20
N ALA A 54 8.91 -2.80 5.19
CA ALA A 54 10.06 -3.34 4.46
C ALA A 54 9.68 -3.70 3.03
N SER A 55 10.67 -3.79 2.15
CA SER A 55 10.51 -4.51 0.87
C SER A 55 10.94 -5.97 1.07
N LEU A 56 10.08 -6.93 0.72
CA LEU A 56 10.38 -8.35 0.75
C LEU A 56 11.23 -8.75 -0.47
N SER A 57 12.31 -9.49 -0.26
CA SER A 57 13.15 -9.98 -1.37
C SER A 57 12.61 -11.24 -2.05
N ARG A 58 11.73 -11.98 -1.38
CA ARG A 58 11.09 -13.20 -1.87
C ARG A 58 9.68 -13.36 -1.28
N PRO A 59 8.81 -14.21 -1.88
CA PRO A 59 7.51 -14.47 -1.29
C PRO A 59 7.64 -15.04 0.12
N VAL A 60 6.75 -14.62 1.02
CA VAL A 60 6.68 -15.11 2.41
C VAL A 60 5.24 -15.13 2.89
N VAL A 61 4.92 -16.03 3.82
CA VAL A 61 3.60 -16.09 4.46
C VAL A 61 3.63 -15.29 5.75
N ILE A 62 2.76 -14.29 5.88
CA ILE A 62 2.61 -13.45 7.08
C ILE A 62 1.18 -13.63 7.58
N GLY A 63 1.00 -14.15 8.81
CA GLY A 63 -0.33 -14.37 9.37
C GLY A 63 -1.25 -15.27 8.52
N GLY A 64 -0.68 -16.21 7.75
CA GLY A 64 -1.43 -17.07 6.84
C GLY A 64 -1.68 -16.49 5.44
N VAL A 65 -1.27 -15.25 5.18
CA VAL A 65 -1.40 -14.59 3.87
C VAL A 65 -0.09 -14.72 3.09
N ALA A 66 -0.15 -15.25 1.87
CA ALA A 66 1.02 -15.35 0.99
C ALA A 66 1.29 -14.01 0.31
N CYS A 67 2.35 -13.32 0.76
CA CYS A 67 2.80 -12.04 0.22
C CYS A 67 3.81 -12.24 -0.90
N ALA A 68 3.68 -11.46 -1.98
CA ALA A 68 4.64 -11.38 -3.07
C ALA A 68 5.89 -10.59 -2.63
N PRO A 69 7.01 -10.68 -3.35
CA PRO A 69 8.12 -9.75 -3.19
C PRO A 69 7.64 -8.30 -3.39
N GLY A 70 8.29 -7.36 -2.71
CA GLY A 70 7.93 -5.95 -2.71
C GLY A 70 7.46 -5.44 -1.35
N ILE A 71 6.93 -4.22 -1.34
CA ILE A 71 6.64 -3.49 -0.10
C ILE A 71 5.55 -4.17 0.71
N VAL A 72 5.80 -4.30 2.01
CA VAL A 72 4.82 -4.68 3.04
C VAL A 72 4.80 -3.66 4.16
N TYR A 73 3.62 -3.47 4.73
CA TYR A 73 3.40 -2.72 5.94
C TYR A 73 2.89 -3.67 7.02
N LEU A 74 3.33 -3.45 8.24
CA LEU A 74 2.96 -4.23 9.41
C LEU A 74 2.35 -3.31 10.46
N HIS A 75 1.41 -3.85 11.22
CA HIS A 75 1.00 -3.29 12.50
C HIS A 75 2.12 -3.48 13.53
N GLU A 76 2.08 -2.74 14.62
CA GLU A 76 3.11 -2.82 15.66
C GLU A 76 3.19 -4.20 16.34
N SER A 77 2.08 -4.95 16.37
CA SER A 77 2.09 -6.34 16.82
C SER A 77 2.92 -7.26 15.91
N GLY A 78 3.20 -6.83 14.68
CA GLY A 78 3.75 -7.64 13.59
C GLY A 78 2.68 -8.29 12.70
N ALA A 79 1.39 -8.04 12.95
CA ALA A 79 0.32 -8.43 12.03
C ALA A 79 0.44 -7.72 10.68
N LEU A 80 0.01 -8.38 9.61
CA LEU A 80 0.06 -7.81 8.26
C LEU A 80 -0.93 -6.64 8.14
N LEU A 81 -0.46 -5.46 7.74
CA LEU A 81 -1.31 -4.31 7.44
C LEU A 81 -1.54 -4.17 5.94
N ASN A 82 -0.50 -4.21 5.11
CA ASN A 82 -0.64 -4.06 3.66
C ASN A 82 0.40 -4.88 2.92
N ALA A 83 0.00 -5.51 1.81
CA ALA A 83 0.92 -6.23 0.93
C ALA A 83 0.30 -6.47 -0.44
N THR A 84 1.16 -6.85 -1.40
CA THR A 84 0.73 -7.49 -2.64
C THR A 84 0.62 -9.00 -2.43
N LEU A 85 -0.48 -9.60 -2.86
CA LEU A 85 -0.66 -11.06 -2.76
C LEU A 85 0.19 -11.82 -3.78
N ALA A 86 0.89 -12.87 -3.33
CA ALA A 86 1.61 -13.81 -4.20
C ALA A 86 0.65 -14.76 -4.93
N THR A 87 -0.41 -15.19 -4.24
CA THR A 87 -1.44 -16.09 -4.77
C THR A 87 -2.82 -15.54 -4.43
N ALA A 88 -3.87 -16.02 -5.11
CA ALA A 88 -5.23 -15.67 -4.71
C ALA A 88 -5.48 -16.09 -3.25
N HIS A 89 -6.29 -15.30 -2.54
CA HIS A 89 -6.64 -15.53 -1.15
C HIS A 89 -8.09 -15.12 -0.90
N GLU A 90 -8.80 -15.81 -0.01
CA GLU A 90 -10.16 -15.47 0.37
C GLU A 90 -10.18 -14.88 1.78
N PHE A 91 -10.73 -13.67 1.92
CA PHE A 91 -10.89 -13.01 3.21
C PHE A 91 -12.37 -12.96 3.59
N THR A 92 -12.79 -13.82 4.53
CA THR A 92 -14.18 -13.84 5.03
C THR A 92 -15.23 -13.88 3.90
N GLY A 93 -15.03 -14.75 2.91
CA GLY A 93 -15.93 -14.87 1.75
C GLY A 93 -15.66 -13.87 0.62
N VAL A 94 -14.67 -12.99 0.74
CA VAL A 94 -14.26 -12.06 -0.33
C VAL A 94 -13.05 -12.64 -1.06
N PRO A 95 -13.20 -13.13 -2.31
CA PRO A 95 -12.08 -13.61 -3.09
C PRO A 95 -11.23 -12.44 -3.59
N VAL A 96 -9.93 -12.53 -3.37
CA VAL A 96 -8.95 -11.54 -3.82
C VAL A 96 -7.91 -12.23 -4.72
N PRO A 97 -7.74 -11.79 -5.98
CA PRO A 97 -6.84 -12.45 -6.91
C PRO A 97 -5.37 -12.20 -6.54
N ALA A 98 -4.48 -13.07 -7.02
CA ALA A 98 -3.05 -12.84 -6.95
C ALA A 98 -2.68 -11.47 -7.55
N ARG A 99 -1.59 -10.87 -7.06
CA ARG A 99 -1.08 -9.55 -7.46
C ARG A 99 -1.97 -8.37 -7.10
N ALA A 100 -3.14 -8.57 -6.51
CA ALA A 100 -3.87 -7.49 -5.87
C ALA A 100 -3.11 -7.03 -4.61
N ARG A 101 -3.14 -5.72 -4.35
CA ARG A 101 -2.78 -5.16 -3.05
C ARG A 101 -3.96 -5.26 -2.12
N ILE A 102 -3.69 -5.50 -0.85
CA ILE A 102 -4.69 -5.59 0.22
C ILE A 102 -4.29 -4.70 1.38
N THR A 103 -5.28 -4.25 2.15
CA THR A 103 -5.12 -3.67 3.47
C THR A 103 -5.94 -4.48 4.47
N LEU A 104 -5.33 -4.84 5.60
CA LEU A 104 -5.96 -5.59 6.68
C LEU A 104 -5.93 -4.80 7.99
N ASP A 105 -6.95 -5.01 8.83
CA ASP A 105 -6.89 -4.56 10.22
C ASP A 105 -5.96 -5.43 11.07
N GLU A 106 -5.77 -5.06 12.34
CA GLU A 106 -4.94 -5.79 13.31
C GLU A 106 -5.37 -7.26 13.48
N ALA A 107 -6.66 -7.55 13.29
CA ALA A 107 -7.24 -8.89 13.41
C ALA A 107 -7.14 -9.70 12.09
N GLY A 108 -6.54 -9.13 11.05
CA GLY A 108 -6.40 -9.75 9.73
C GLY A 108 -7.67 -9.68 8.87
N ARG A 109 -8.64 -8.83 9.21
CA ARG A 109 -9.84 -8.62 8.39
C ARG A 109 -9.52 -7.70 7.23
N LEU A 110 -10.01 -8.03 6.04
CA LEU A 110 -9.86 -7.19 4.86
C LEU A 110 -10.58 -5.86 5.05
N LEU A 111 -9.82 -4.77 4.98
CA LEU A 111 -10.33 -3.40 4.95
C LEU A 111 -10.54 -2.95 3.51
N GLU A 112 -9.56 -3.17 2.64
CA GLU A 112 -9.60 -2.70 1.26
C GLU A 112 -8.74 -3.59 0.36
N ARG A 113 -9.03 -3.58 -0.95
CA ARG A 113 -8.18 -4.21 -1.96
C ARG A 113 -8.10 -3.37 -3.23
N SER A 114 -6.96 -3.43 -3.90
CA SER A 114 -6.85 -2.90 -5.25
C SER A 114 -7.64 -3.77 -6.24
N GLN A 115 -8.26 -3.15 -7.22
CA GLN A 115 -8.91 -3.82 -8.34
C GLN A 115 -8.28 -3.36 -9.65
N ARG A 116 -7.74 -4.29 -10.43
CA ARG A 116 -7.26 -4.00 -11.77
C ARG A 116 -8.44 -3.86 -12.72
N LEU A 117 -8.44 -2.81 -13.54
CA LEU A 117 -9.41 -2.60 -14.61
C LEU A 117 -8.71 -2.83 -15.95
N GLU A 118 -9.39 -3.47 -16.90
CA GLU A 118 -8.85 -3.69 -18.25
C GLU A 118 -9.19 -2.55 -19.23
N ALA A 119 -10.20 -1.75 -18.89
CA ALA A 119 -10.60 -0.53 -19.58
C ALA A 119 -11.32 0.39 -18.59
N ASP A 120 -11.43 1.67 -18.92
CA ASP A 120 -12.23 2.62 -18.15
C ASP A 120 -13.65 2.06 -17.96
N GLN A 121 -14.12 2.00 -16.72
CA GLN A 121 -15.41 1.38 -16.39
C GLN A 121 -16.00 1.92 -15.11
N LEU A 122 -17.28 1.64 -14.88
CA LEU A 122 -17.94 2.02 -13.65
C LEU A 122 -17.49 1.12 -12.48
N VAL A 123 -17.10 1.74 -11.37
CA VAL A 123 -16.88 1.08 -10.08
C VAL A 123 -17.71 1.81 -9.04
N GLY A 124 -18.68 1.12 -8.44
CA GLY A 124 -19.67 1.75 -7.55
C GLY A 124 -20.46 2.90 -8.21
N GLY A 125 -20.63 2.86 -9.53
CA GLY A 125 -21.30 3.93 -10.30
C GLY A 125 -20.40 5.11 -10.69
N LEU A 126 -19.13 5.13 -10.29
CA LEU A 126 -18.16 6.18 -10.69
C LEU A 126 -17.37 5.74 -11.93
N PRO A 127 -17.21 6.59 -12.96
CA PRO A 127 -16.40 6.27 -14.13
C PRO A 127 -14.92 6.30 -13.75
N CYS A 128 -14.33 5.12 -13.53
CA CYS A 128 -12.96 4.96 -13.08
C CYS A 128 -12.02 4.71 -14.26
N SER A 129 -10.86 5.37 -14.24
CA SER A 129 -9.80 5.15 -15.22
C SER A 129 -9.09 3.83 -14.99
N ALA A 130 -8.78 3.09 -16.06
CA ALA A 130 -7.97 1.87 -16.00
C ALA A 130 -6.46 2.12 -15.89
N GLU A 131 -6.01 3.37 -16.00
CA GLU A 131 -4.60 3.72 -15.83
C GLU A 131 -4.12 3.54 -14.38
N LEU A 132 -5.05 3.54 -13.43
CA LEU A 132 -4.80 3.36 -12.01
C LEU A 132 -5.74 2.30 -11.43
N HIS A 133 -5.27 1.58 -10.42
CA HIS A 133 -6.11 0.58 -9.76
C HIS A 133 -7.01 1.28 -8.73
N PRO A 134 -8.34 1.26 -8.85
CA PRO A 134 -9.19 1.65 -7.73
C PRO A 134 -8.96 0.75 -6.52
N TRP A 135 -9.12 1.32 -5.33
CA TRP A 135 -9.29 0.57 -4.09
C TRP A 135 -10.77 0.41 -3.82
N VAL A 136 -11.15 -0.77 -3.37
CA VAL A 136 -12.52 -1.11 -3.03
C VAL A 136 -12.59 -1.74 -1.65
N TYR A 137 -13.66 -1.41 -0.94
CA TYR A 137 -14.07 -2.08 0.29
C TYR A 137 -14.47 -3.55 0.01
N PRO A 138 -14.64 -4.38 1.06
CA PRO A 138 -15.01 -5.79 0.90
C PRO A 138 -16.34 -6.00 0.16
N ASP A 139 -17.27 -5.04 0.26
CA ASP A 139 -18.56 -5.05 -0.44
C ASP A 139 -18.48 -4.56 -1.90
N GLY A 140 -17.29 -4.18 -2.37
CA GLY A 140 -17.04 -3.72 -3.74
C GLY A 140 -17.30 -2.23 -3.96
N ARG A 141 -17.70 -1.46 -2.94
CA ARG A 141 -17.79 0.00 -3.06
C ARG A 141 -16.39 0.60 -3.15
N PRO A 142 -16.20 1.67 -3.94
CA PRO A 142 -14.91 2.33 -4.07
C PRO A 142 -14.51 3.05 -2.78
N SER A 143 -13.25 2.90 -2.38
CA SER A 143 -12.60 3.70 -1.33
C SER A 143 -11.58 4.67 -1.90
N VAL A 144 -10.93 4.33 -3.02
CA VAL A 144 -10.08 5.24 -3.79
C VAL A 144 -10.31 5.02 -5.27
N VAL A 145 -10.59 6.07 -6.04
CA VAL A 145 -10.77 5.99 -7.50
C VAL A 145 -10.13 7.17 -8.19
N VAL A 146 -9.71 6.98 -9.45
CA VAL A 146 -9.38 8.11 -10.33
C VAL A 146 -10.42 8.21 -11.42
N LEU A 147 -11.05 9.37 -11.55
CA LEU A 147 -12.14 9.57 -12.50
C LEU A 147 -11.63 9.59 -13.95
N ALA A 148 -12.21 8.73 -14.80
CA ALA A 148 -12.00 8.73 -16.25
C ALA A 148 -12.67 9.92 -16.96
N SER A 149 -13.74 10.46 -16.37
CA SER A 149 -14.51 11.59 -16.88
C SER A 149 -15.06 12.44 -15.73
N PRO A 150 -15.39 13.73 -15.96
CA PRO A 150 -16.03 14.55 -14.95
C PRO A 150 -17.28 13.86 -14.36
N SER A 151 -17.47 13.97 -13.04
CA SER A 151 -18.55 13.27 -12.33
C SER A 151 -19.06 14.08 -11.14
N ILE A 152 -20.35 13.91 -10.81
CA ILE A 152 -20.96 14.51 -9.63
C ILE A 152 -20.99 13.49 -8.49
N VAL A 153 -20.39 13.81 -7.36
CA VAL A 153 -20.38 12.99 -6.14
C VAL A 153 -20.81 13.85 -4.96
N GLY A 154 -21.83 13.42 -4.21
CA GLY A 154 -22.36 14.21 -3.09
C GLY A 154 -22.90 15.61 -3.48
N GLY A 155 -23.28 15.80 -4.75
CA GLY A 155 -23.73 17.10 -5.28
C GLY A 155 -22.61 18.05 -5.71
N GLN A 156 -21.35 17.66 -5.56
CA GLN A 156 -20.19 18.40 -6.05
C GLN A 156 -19.64 17.77 -7.35
N GLU A 157 -19.27 18.59 -8.32
CA GLU A 157 -18.62 18.15 -9.54
C GLU A 157 -17.11 18.01 -9.34
N TYR A 158 -16.54 16.90 -9.85
CA TYR A 158 -15.12 16.60 -9.85
C TYR A 158 -14.65 16.38 -11.29
N PRO A 159 -13.48 16.91 -11.68
CA PRO A 159 -12.97 16.78 -13.04
C PRO A 159 -12.43 15.37 -13.36
N ARG A 160 -12.19 15.09 -14.64
CA ARG A 160 -11.37 13.94 -15.07
C ARG A 160 -10.00 14.01 -14.38
N GLY A 161 -9.48 12.85 -13.99
CA GLY A 161 -8.21 12.73 -13.29
C GLY A 161 -8.28 13.10 -11.81
N ALA A 162 -9.45 13.45 -11.27
CA ALA A 162 -9.62 13.58 -9.84
C ALA A 162 -9.46 12.20 -9.19
N GLU A 163 -8.45 12.05 -8.33
CA GLU A 163 -8.34 10.94 -7.39
C GLU A 163 -9.17 11.26 -6.17
N LEU A 164 -10.27 10.52 -5.98
CA LEU A 164 -11.19 10.68 -4.87
C LEU A 164 -10.87 9.66 -3.79
N PHE A 165 -10.81 10.12 -2.54
CA PHE A 165 -10.77 9.29 -1.34
C PHE A 165 -12.18 9.27 -0.76
N LEU A 166 -12.78 8.10 -0.64
CA LEU A 166 -14.16 7.89 -0.25
C LEU A 166 -14.20 7.14 1.08
N ASP A 167 -15.19 7.44 1.92
CA ASP A 167 -15.51 6.60 3.08
C ASP A 167 -16.40 5.41 2.69
N GLU A 168 -16.67 4.53 3.66
CA GLU A 168 -17.59 3.40 3.46
C GLU A 168 -19.01 3.84 3.08
N GLY A 169 -19.43 5.08 3.35
CA GLY A 169 -20.71 5.64 2.91
C GLY A 169 -20.72 6.14 1.47
N GLY A 170 -19.55 6.20 0.81
CA GLY A 170 -19.35 6.83 -0.49
C GLY A 170 -19.25 8.36 -0.44
N GLN A 171 -19.03 8.95 0.74
CA GLN A 171 -18.75 10.38 0.88
C GLN A 171 -17.29 10.66 0.54
N VAL A 172 -17.03 11.76 -0.16
CA VAL A 172 -15.66 12.19 -0.48
C VAL A 172 -15.02 12.77 0.77
N LEU A 173 -13.96 12.12 1.26
CA LEU A 173 -13.15 12.56 2.38
C LEU A 173 -12.11 13.60 1.95
N ASP A 174 -11.49 13.37 0.78
CA ASP A 174 -10.45 14.21 0.19
C ASP A 174 -10.38 13.95 -1.32
N TRP A 175 -9.74 14.84 -2.06
CA TRP A 175 -9.39 14.58 -3.45
C TRP A 175 -8.15 15.34 -3.90
N ARG A 176 -7.52 14.84 -4.96
CA ARG A 176 -6.44 15.56 -5.64
C ARG A 176 -6.49 15.36 -7.15
N GLN A 177 -5.90 16.29 -7.88
CA GLN A 177 -5.76 16.16 -9.33
C GLN A 177 -4.56 15.28 -9.67
N VAL A 178 -4.80 14.29 -10.52
CA VAL A 178 -3.78 13.45 -11.16
C VAL A 178 -3.70 13.83 -12.64
N ASP A 179 -2.48 13.94 -13.17
CA ASP A 179 -2.24 14.19 -14.58
C ASP A 179 -2.16 12.86 -15.34
N LEU A 180 -3.32 12.40 -15.81
CA LEU A 180 -3.44 11.19 -16.64
C LEU A 180 -2.69 11.32 -17.99
N ASP A 181 -2.44 12.54 -18.45
CA ASP A 181 -1.87 12.76 -19.79
C ASP A 181 -0.33 12.74 -19.77
N SER A 182 0.29 12.87 -18.59
CA SER A 182 1.75 12.84 -18.42
C SER A 182 2.40 11.50 -18.76
N GLY A 183 1.63 10.41 -18.88
CA GLY A 183 2.13 9.04 -19.01
C GLY A 183 2.92 8.54 -17.79
N ARG A 184 3.01 9.34 -16.72
CA ARG A 184 3.65 8.93 -15.46
C ARG A 184 2.68 8.04 -14.71
N ARG A 185 3.11 6.81 -14.41
CA ARG A 185 2.39 5.95 -13.47
C ARG A 185 2.55 6.53 -12.07
N TYR A 186 1.48 7.12 -11.55
CA TYR A 186 1.46 7.63 -10.19
C TYR A 186 1.50 6.47 -9.20
N LYS A 187 2.39 6.57 -8.21
CA LYS A 187 2.32 5.70 -7.04
C LYS A 187 1.12 6.13 -6.20
N GLN A 188 0.12 5.26 -6.17
CA GLN A 188 -1.09 5.48 -5.40
C GLN A 188 -0.74 5.53 -3.91
N ARG A 189 -1.35 6.46 -3.19
CA ARG A 189 -1.13 6.63 -1.75
C ARG A 189 -1.59 5.36 -1.05
N VAL A 190 -0.69 4.70 -0.33
CA VAL A 190 -1.04 3.64 0.61
C VAL A 190 -0.76 4.19 2.00
N PHE A 191 -1.84 4.49 2.73
CA PHE A 191 -1.84 4.87 4.14
C PHE A 191 -0.75 5.88 4.55
N GLY A 192 -0.93 7.14 4.15
CA GLY A 192 -0.21 8.26 4.78
C GLY A 192 1.30 8.36 4.50
N VAL A 193 1.91 7.38 3.83
CA VAL A 193 3.32 7.42 3.43
C VAL A 193 3.40 7.74 1.94
N TYR A 194 4.07 8.83 1.59
CA TYR A 194 4.43 9.14 0.21
C TYR A 194 5.56 8.19 -0.19
N GLU A 195 5.30 7.23 -1.09
CA GLU A 195 6.41 6.55 -1.75
C GLU A 195 7.07 7.54 -2.72
N ALA A 196 8.37 7.80 -2.56
CA ALA A 196 9.12 8.61 -3.51
C ALA A 196 9.02 8.00 -4.94
N PRO A 197 9.01 8.84 -5.99
CA PRO A 197 9.05 8.35 -7.37
C PRO A 197 10.31 7.50 -7.55
N LEU A 198 10.17 6.37 -8.26
CA LEU A 198 11.33 5.67 -8.80
C LEU A 198 11.85 6.53 -9.95
N GLU A 199 13.10 6.97 -9.86
CA GLU A 199 13.83 7.60 -10.98
C GLU A 199 14.05 6.60 -12.13
#